data_AF-A0A5E4QT91-F1
#
_entry.id   AF-A0A5E4QT91-F1
#
_cell.length_a   1.000
_cell.length_b   1.000
_cell.length_c   1.000
_cell.angle_alpha   90.00
_cell.angle_beta   90.00
_cell.angle_gamma   90.00
#
_symmetry.space_group_name_H-M   'P 1'
#
loop_
_entity.id
_entity.type
_entity.pdbx_description
1 polymer ?
#
loop_
_entity_poly.entity_id
_entity_poly.type
_entity_poly.pdbx_seq_one_letter_code
_entity_poly.pdbx_strand_id
1 'polypeptide(L)'
;MKVLWSCHFFFINFECSINTELMTIFLQVSVTNEVHQHLGCPRFLLCPTQYCSTRAVPTVPNSEYLNTLGTKLSQEIDIMWTGPKVISKILTTECIEEITQVLRRPPVIWDNLHANDYDQKRIFLGPYCGRSPELIPLLRGVLTNPNCEYNANMIPIRSLAHWASC
;
A
#
# COMPACT_ATOMS: atom_id res chain seq x y z
N MET A 1 -17.51 -25.76 14.89
CA MET A 1 -16.70 -25.01 13.89
C MET A 1 -16.83 -23.53 14.22
N LYS A 2 -15.80 -22.89 14.78
CA LYS A 2 -15.83 -21.44 15.07
C LYS A 2 -15.42 -20.71 13.81
N VAL A 3 -16.38 -20.08 13.13
CA VAL A 3 -16.08 -19.09 12.08
C VAL A 3 -15.53 -17.87 12.80
N LEU A 4 -14.26 -17.53 12.56
CA LEU A 4 -13.69 -16.26 12.98
C LEU A 4 -14.30 -15.16 12.10
N TRP A 5 -15.14 -14.31 12.68
CA TRP A 5 -15.70 -13.15 11.98
C TRP A 5 -14.65 -12.04 11.96
N SER A 6 -14.00 -11.82 10.82
CA SER A 6 -13.25 -10.58 10.58
C SER A 6 -14.11 -9.64 9.73
N CYS A 7 -14.25 -8.39 10.16
CA CYS A 7 -14.92 -7.33 9.38
C CYS A 7 -13.93 -6.50 8.55
N HIS A 8 -12.65 -6.89 8.55
CA HIS A 8 -11.57 -6.22 7.81
C HIS A 8 -10.87 -7.25 6.94
N PHE A 9 -10.75 -6.94 5.65
CA PHE A 9 -10.15 -7.84 4.68
C PHE A 9 -9.01 -7.14 3.95
N PHE A 10 -7.95 -7.91 3.74
CA PHE A 10 -6.77 -7.45 3.03
C PHE A 10 -6.48 -8.41 1.88
N PHE A 11 -6.57 -7.93 0.65
CA PHE A 11 -6.32 -8.72 -0.54
C PHE A 11 -4.95 -8.36 -1.11
N ILE A 12 -4.04 -9.32 -1.12
CA ILE A 12 -2.66 -9.14 -1.57
C ILE A 12 -2.48 -9.87 -2.90
N ASN A 13 -2.17 -9.13 -3.96
CA ASN A 13 -1.70 -9.71 -5.21
C ASN A 13 -0.20 -9.43 -5.37
N PHE A 14 0.64 -10.32 -4.82
CA PHE A 14 2.05 -10.36 -5.26
C PHE A 14 2.14 -11.23 -6.51
N GLU A 15 2.64 -10.62 -7.58
CA GLU A 15 3.17 -11.28 -8.78
C GLU A 15 2.21 -12.26 -9.48
N CYS A 16 1.46 -11.75 -10.45
CA CYS A 16 0.83 -12.61 -11.46
C CYS A 16 1.84 -12.81 -12.60
N SER A 17 2.43 -14.00 -12.74
CA SER A 17 3.38 -14.34 -13.81
C SER A 17 2.75 -14.48 -15.21
N ILE A 18 1.58 -13.88 -15.45
CA ILE A 18 0.85 -14.03 -16.70
C ILE A 18 1.23 -12.86 -17.63
N ASN A 19 1.75 -13.21 -18.80
CA ASN A 19 2.34 -12.35 -19.85
C ASN A 19 1.35 -11.38 -20.54
N THR A 20 0.22 -11.05 -19.90
CA THR A 20 -0.79 -10.09 -20.38
C THR A 20 -1.27 -9.24 -19.19
N GLU A 21 -0.51 -8.20 -18.86
CA GLU A 21 -0.80 -7.28 -17.73
C GLU A 21 -2.21 -6.67 -17.82
N LEU A 22 -2.73 -6.43 -19.04
CA LEU A 22 -4.03 -5.81 -19.27
C LEU A 22 -5.22 -6.72 -18.94
N MET A 23 -5.22 -7.98 -19.37
CA MET A 23 -6.26 -8.92 -18.96
C MET A 23 -6.24 -9.14 -17.44
N THR A 24 -5.05 -9.08 -16.85
CA THR A 24 -4.85 -9.31 -15.42
C THR A 24 -5.50 -8.21 -14.57
N ILE A 25 -5.41 -6.93 -14.93
CA ILE A 25 -6.01 -5.85 -14.12
C ILE A 25 -7.55 -5.86 -14.15
N PHE A 26 -8.18 -6.11 -15.30
CA PHE A 26 -9.64 -6.18 -15.37
C PHE A 26 -10.19 -7.32 -14.50
N LEU A 27 -9.53 -8.48 -14.54
CA LEU A 27 -9.87 -9.62 -13.68
C LEU A 27 -9.65 -9.28 -12.20
N GLN A 28 -8.52 -8.67 -11.84
CA GLN A 28 -8.24 -8.25 -10.47
C GLN A 28 -9.32 -7.32 -9.93
N VAL A 29 -9.71 -6.29 -10.69
CA VAL A 29 -10.76 -5.37 -10.28
C VAL A 29 -12.11 -6.08 -10.17
N SER A 30 -12.46 -6.90 -11.15
CA SER A 30 -13.74 -7.63 -11.17
C SER A 30 -13.87 -8.51 -9.93
N VAL A 31 -12.87 -9.36 -9.68
CA VAL A 31 -12.85 -10.28 -8.53
C VAL A 31 -12.83 -9.51 -7.21
N THR A 32 -12.03 -8.44 -7.11
CA THR A 32 -11.95 -7.66 -5.87
C THR A 32 -13.27 -6.98 -5.55
N ASN A 33 -13.95 -6.38 -6.54
CA ASN A 33 -15.26 -5.77 -6.37
C ASN A 33 -16.33 -6.82 -6.02
N GLU A 34 -16.33 -7.98 -6.69
CA GLU A 34 -17.28 -9.06 -6.43
C GLU A 34 -17.12 -9.59 -5.00
N VAL A 35 -15.88 -9.83 -4.55
CA VAL A 35 -15.58 -10.25 -3.18
C VAL A 35 -15.98 -9.17 -2.17
N HIS A 36 -15.67 -7.91 -2.43
CA HIS A 36 -16.05 -6.78 -1.57
C HIS A 36 -17.58 -6.72 -1.39
N GLN A 37 -18.33 -6.83 -2.49
CA GLN A 37 -19.79 -6.84 -2.47
C GLN A 37 -20.35 -8.10 -1.78
N HIS A 38 -19.80 -9.27 -2.07
CA HIS A 38 -20.23 -10.54 -1.46
C HIS A 38 -20.06 -10.55 0.06
N LEU A 39 -19.03 -9.86 0.56
CA LEU A 39 -18.76 -9.71 1.99
C LEU A 39 -19.57 -8.59 2.66
N GLY A 40 -20.48 -7.92 1.94
CA GLY A 40 -21.32 -6.85 2.47
C GLY A 40 -20.60 -5.50 2.56
N CYS A 41 -19.70 -5.21 1.62
CA CYS A 41 -18.93 -3.97 1.52
C CYS A 41 -18.19 -3.57 2.82
N PRO A 42 -17.37 -4.46 3.42
CA PRO A 42 -16.60 -4.12 4.62
C PRO A 42 -15.48 -3.12 4.30
N ARG A 43 -14.76 -2.67 5.34
CA ARG A 43 -13.48 -1.98 5.12
C ARG A 43 -12.50 -2.95 4.46
N PHE A 44 -12.01 -2.56 3.30
CA PHE A 44 -11.28 -3.45 2.40
C PHE A 44 -10.04 -2.73 1.86
N LEU A 45 -8.90 -3.40 1.91
CA LEU A 45 -7.65 -2.91 1.37
C LEU A 45 -7.18 -3.84 0.24
N LEU A 46 -6.72 -3.24 -0.86
CA LEU A 46 -6.09 -3.94 -1.97
C LEU A 46 -4.63 -3.52 -2.08
N CYS A 47 -3.72 -4.49 -2.13
CA CYS A 47 -2.36 -4.27 -2.63
C CYS A 47 -2.32 -4.49 -4.15
N PRO A 48 -2.01 -3.46 -4.95
CA PRO A 48 -1.87 -3.61 -6.40
C PRO A 48 -0.59 -4.37 -6.79
N THR A 49 -0.52 -4.87 -8.02
CA THR A 49 0.70 -5.45 -8.60
C THR A 49 1.79 -4.38 -8.77
N GLN A 50 1.42 -3.21 -9.31
CA GLN A 50 2.30 -2.05 -9.42
C GLN A 50 2.13 -1.20 -8.15
N TYR A 51 2.75 -1.58 -7.03
CA TYR A 51 2.55 -0.93 -5.72
C TYR A 51 3.59 0.15 -5.37
N CYS A 52 4.49 0.47 -6.29
CA CYS A 52 5.48 1.54 -6.12
C CYS A 52 5.85 2.15 -7.47
N SER A 53 6.40 3.37 -7.49
CA SER A 53 6.66 4.09 -8.75
C SER A 53 7.60 3.32 -9.69
N THR A 54 8.64 2.66 -9.17
CA THR A 54 9.56 1.84 -9.98
C THR A 54 8.91 0.59 -10.59
N ARG A 55 7.72 0.19 -10.13
CA ARG A 55 6.93 -0.90 -10.72
C ARG A 55 5.85 -0.37 -11.68
N ALA A 56 5.65 0.94 -11.76
CA ALA A 56 4.69 1.53 -12.68
C ALA A 56 5.24 1.52 -14.10
N VAL A 57 4.46 1.03 -15.06
CA VAL A 57 4.87 0.91 -16.46
C VAL A 57 3.93 1.71 -17.36
N PRO A 58 4.42 2.67 -18.18
CA PRO A 58 5.81 3.15 -18.26
C PRO A 58 6.19 4.12 -17.12
N THR A 59 5.22 4.83 -16.55
CA THR A 59 5.37 5.75 -15.42
C THR A 59 4.09 5.73 -14.59
N VAL A 60 4.09 6.34 -13.40
CA VAL A 60 2.88 6.40 -12.55
C VAL A 60 1.69 7.04 -13.28
N PRO A 61 1.80 8.26 -13.87
CA PRO A 61 0.67 8.90 -14.55
C PRO A 61 0.15 8.13 -15.77
N ASN A 62 1.07 7.47 -16.50
CA ASN A 62 0.77 6.84 -17.77
C ASN A 62 0.56 5.32 -17.66
N SER A 63 0.56 4.77 -16.44
CA SER A 63 0.32 3.34 -16.24
C SER A 63 -1.13 3.01 -16.50
N GLU A 64 -1.38 2.24 -17.56
CA GLU A 64 -2.73 1.75 -17.87
C GLU A 64 -3.27 0.92 -16.69
N TYR A 65 -2.43 0.08 -16.09
CA TYR A 65 -2.77 -0.70 -14.89
C TYR A 65 -3.31 0.18 -13.76
N LEU A 66 -2.57 1.22 -13.36
CA LEU A 66 -2.94 2.08 -12.24
C LEU A 66 -4.17 2.95 -12.57
N ASN A 67 -4.27 3.41 -13.82
CA ASN A 67 -5.45 4.15 -14.29
C ASN A 67 -6.70 3.26 -14.31
N THR A 68 -6.61 2.02 -14.79
CA THR A 68 -7.72 1.05 -14.73
C THR A 68 -8.11 0.77 -13.29
N LEU A 69 -7.14 0.62 -12.40
CA LEU A 69 -7.40 0.42 -10.98
C LEU A 69 -8.17 1.61 -10.38
N GLY A 70 -7.69 2.84 -10.56
CA GLY A 70 -8.33 4.04 -10.04
C GLY A 70 -9.71 4.33 -10.66
N THR A 71 -9.94 3.91 -11.91
CA THR A 71 -11.22 4.10 -12.62
C THR A 71 -12.27 3.06 -12.28
N LYS A 72 -11.88 1.78 -12.10
CA LYS A 72 -12.81 0.64 -12.07
C LYS A 72 -12.96 0.00 -10.68
N LEU A 73 -11.96 0.11 -9.81
CA LEU A 73 -12.08 -0.42 -8.44
C LEU A 73 -13.08 0.41 -7.65
N SER A 74 -13.94 -0.23 -6.86
CA SER A 74 -14.89 0.45 -5.96
C SER A 74 -14.18 1.53 -5.13
N GLN A 75 -14.77 2.72 -5.01
CA GLN A 75 -14.19 3.84 -4.27
C GLN A 75 -14.17 3.62 -2.75
N GLU A 76 -14.91 2.62 -2.27
CA GLU A 76 -14.89 2.19 -0.86
C GLU A 76 -13.69 1.29 -0.52
N ILE A 77 -12.94 0.86 -1.53
CA ILE A 77 -11.75 0.01 -1.35
C ILE A 77 -10.51 0.89 -1.31
N ASP A 78 -9.78 0.82 -0.22
CA ASP A 78 -8.51 1.52 -0.03
C ASP A 78 -7.39 0.81 -0.82
N ILE A 79 -6.47 1.57 -1.39
CA ILE A 79 -5.37 1.05 -2.22
C ILE A 79 -4.04 1.31 -1.52
N MET A 80 -3.22 0.28 -1.39
CA MET A 80 -1.89 0.40 -0.81
C MET A 80 -0.85 0.96 -1.77
N TRP A 81 0.12 1.68 -1.23
CA TRP A 81 1.27 2.22 -1.97
C TRP A 81 2.54 2.28 -1.10
N THR A 82 3.71 1.91 -1.63
CA THR A 82 4.98 1.96 -0.87
C THR A 82 5.84 3.19 -1.20
N GLY A 83 5.38 4.06 -2.11
CA GLY A 83 6.08 5.26 -2.57
C GLY A 83 6.94 5.04 -3.82
N PRO A 84 8.02 5.82 -4.01
CA PRO A 84 8.89 5.72 -5.17
C PRO A 84 9.49 4.33 -5.39
N LYS A 85 9.80 3.60 -4.31
CA LYS A 85 10.41 2.27 -4.33
C LYS A 85 9.67 1.33 -3.39
N VAL A 86 9.98 0.04 -3.46
CA VAL A 86 9.52 -0.96 -2.46
C VAL A 86 9.92 -0.51 -1.06
N ILE A 87 11.17 -0.05 -0.89
CA ILE A 87 11.69 0.59 0.32
C ILE A 87 12.05 2.03 -0.03
N SER A 88 11.14 2.94 0.28
CA SER A 88 11.31 4.36 -0.02
C SER A 88 12.11 5.06 1.08
N LYS A 89 13.22 5.72 0.73
CA LYS A 89 14.01 6.52 1.69
C LYS A 89 13.27 7.79 2.11
N ILE A 90 12.60 8.44 1.16
CA ILE A 90 11.85 9.68 1.35
C ILE A 90 10.52 9.53 0.63
N LEU A 91 9.42 9.96 1.26
CA LEU A 91 8.14 10.23 0.61
C LEU A 91 7.90 11.74 0.63
N THR A 92 7.64 12.31 -0.53
CA THR A 92 7.34 13.74 -0.68
C THR A 92 5.86 13.95 -0.97
N THR A 93 5.36 15.17 -0.74
CA THR A 93 3.98 15.55 -1.06
C THR A 93 3.66 15.36 -2.53
N GLU A 94 4.60 15.70 -3.42
CA GLU A 94 4.43 15.63 -4.87
C GLU A 94 4.24 14.17 -5.33
N CYS A 95 4.99 13.23 -4.74
CA CYS A 95 4.86 11.82 -5.12
C CYS A 95 3.53 11.22 -4.64
N ILE A 96 2.97 11.72 -3.53
CA ILE A 96 1.66 11.30 -3.03
C ILE A 96 0.53 11.92 -3.86
N GLU A 97 0.66 13.18 -4.26
CA GLU A 97 -0.30 13.84 -5.14
C GLU A 97 -0.35 13.17 -6.51
N GLU A 98 0.81 12.85 -7.11
CA GLU A 98 0.91 12.14 -8.40
C GLU A 98 0.12 10.83 -8.37
N ILE A 99 0.38 9.96 -7.37
CA ILE A 99 -0.34 8.68 -7.28
C ILE A 99 -1.82 8.88 -6.92
N THR A 100 -2.15 9.88 -6.11
CA THR A 100 -3.55 10.19 -5.75
C THR A 100 -4.37 10.56 -6.97
N GLN A 101 -3.80 11.31 -7.93
CA GLN A 101 -4.48 11.63 -9.18
C GLN A 101 -4.80 10.39 -10.01
N VAL A 102 -3.87 9.44 -10.08
CA VAL A 102 -4.04 8.19 -10.84
C VAL A 102 -5.02 7.23 -10.17
N LEU A 103 -4.88 7.03 -8.86
CA LEU A 103 -5.76 6.16 -8.06
C LEU A 103 -7.13 6.78 -7.80
N ARG A 104 -7.24 8.10 -7.96
CA ARG A 104 -8.46 8.92 -7.71
C ARG A 104 -8.97 8.83 -6.27
N ARG A 105 -8.07 8.52 -5.34
CA ARG A 105 -8.30 8.47 -3.91
C ARG A 105 -6.97 8.55 -3.16
N PRO A 106 -6.95 9.07 -1.92
CA PRO A 106 -5.76 9.01 -1.06
C PRO A 106 -5.28 7.57 -0.85
N PRO A 107 -3.99 7.26 -1.00
CA PRO A 107 -3.48 5.92 -0.77
C PRO A 107 -3.37 5.61 0.73
N VAL A 108 -3.32 4.31 1.05
CA VAL A 108 -2.79 3.82 2.33
C VAL A 108 -1.31 3.50 2.13
N ILE A 109 -0.42 4.11 2.89
CA ILE A 109 1.00 3.79 2.78
C ILE A 109 1.27 2.43 3.39
N TRP A 110 1.85 1.52 2.61
CA TRP A 110 2.52 0.33 3.12
C TRP A 110 4.02 0.65 3.24
N ASP A 111 4.47 0.94 4.45
CA ASP A 111 5.82 1.43 4.67
C ASP A 111 6.81 0.33 5.05
N ASN A 112 7.76 0.06 4.16
CA ASN A 112 8.85 -0.90 4.37
C ASN A 112 10.14 -0.25 4.92
N LEU A 113 10.09 0.98 5.45
CA LEU A 113 11.26 1.70 5.98
C LEU A 113 12.11 0.87 6.97
N HIS A 114 11.45 0.01 7.76
CA HIS A 114 12.08 -0.84 8.77
C HIS A 114 12.01 -2.33 8.45
N ALA A 115 11.55 -2.73 7.26
CA ALA A 115 11.54 -4.13 6.85
C ALA A 115 12.98 -4.67 6.77
N ASN A 116 13.20 -5.92 7.16
CA ASN A 116 14.51 -6.57 7.07
C ASN A 116 14.46 -8.02 6.54
N ASP A 117 13.31 -8.48 6.08
CA ASP A 117 13.13 -9.79 5.47
C ASP A 117 14.04 -10.02 4.24
N TYR A 118 14.35 -8.95 3.49
CA TYR A 118 15.26 -8.99 2.35
C TYR A 118 16.76 -9.11 2.71
N ASP A 119 17.15 -8.77 3.95
CA ASP A 119 18.52 -8.91 4.47
C ASP A 119 18.51 -8.96 6.00
N GLN A 120 18.31 -10.17 6.53
CA GLN A 120 18.20 -10.41 7.97
C GLN A 120 19.50 -10.14 8.76
N LYS A 121 20.61 -9.83 8.09
CA LYS A 121 21.83 -9.35 8.76
C LYS A 121 21.72 -7.90 9.20
N ARG A 122 20.67 -7.20 8.77
CA ARG A 122 20.41 -5.81 9.11
C ARG A 122 19.20 -5.73 10.03
N ILE A 123 19.31 -4.90 11.07
CA ILE A 123 18.21 -4.59 11.98
C ILE A 123 18.07 -3.07 12.03
N PHE A 124 16.85 -2.58 11.84
CA PHE A 124 16.55 -1.15 11.79
C PHE A 124 15.93 -0.69 13.11
N LEU A 125 16.77 -0.08 13.96
CA LEU A 125 16.39 0.47 15.27
C LEU A 125 16.22 2.00 15.25
N GLY A 126 16.33 2.63 14.07
CA GLY A 126 16.18 4.06 13.90
C GLY A 126 14.73 4.54 14.07
N PRO A 127 14.50 5.85 14.19
CA PRO A 127 13.16 6.41 14.21
C PRO A 127 12.53 6.41 12.81
N TYR A 128 11.20 6.39 12.77
CA TYR A 128 10.41 6.66 11.58
C TYR A 128 10.73 8.06 11.05
N CYS A 129 11.28 8.12 9.84
CA CYS A 129 11.81 9.34 9.26
C CYS A 129 11.67 9.37 7.72
N GLY A 130 11.95 10.53 7.13
CA GLY A 130 11.83 10.74 5.68
C GLY A 130 10.39 10.83 5.18
N ARG A 131 9.41 11.03 6.08
CA ARG A 131 8.01 11.32 5.78
C ARG A 131 7.64 12.61 6.49
N SER A 132 7.34 13.69 5.75
CA SER A 132 6.87 14.94 6.35
C SER A 132 5.52 14.70 7.04
N PRO A 133 5.23 15.27 8.23
CA PRO A 133 3.88 15.28 8.80
C PRO A 133 2.82 15.89 7.87
N GLU A 134 3.22 16.74 6.92
CA GLU A 134 2.35 17.30 5.88
C GLU A 134 1.73 16.21 4.98
N LEU A 135 2.26 14.99 4.99
CA LEU A 135 1.66 13.85 4.29
C LEU A 135 0.39 13.33 4.97
N ILE A 136 0.25 13.48 6.30
CA ILE A 136 -0.87 12.93 7.06
C ILE A 136 -2.24 13.26 6.46
N PRO A 137 -2.56 14.54 6.13
CA PRO A 137 -3.85 14.87 5.51
C PRO A 137 -4.03 14.35 4.07
N LEU A 138 -2.94 13.97 3.39
CA LEU A 138 -2.96 13.47 2.01
C LEU A 138 -3.16 11.95 1.92
N LEU A 139 -3.15 11.26 3.06
CA LEU A 139 -3.17 9.81 3.14
C LEU A 139 -4.45 9.30 3.79
N ARG A 140 -4.85 8.09 3.41
CA ARG A 140 -5.91 7.37 4.14
C ARG A 140 -5.39 6.70 5.41
N GLY A 141 -4.09 6.41 5.46
CA GLY A 141 -3.42 5.83 6.62
C GLY A 141 -2.01 5.36 6.29
N VAL A 142 -1.30 4.87 7.32
CA VAL A 142 0.02 4.26 7.19
C VAL A 142 0.02 2.92 7.94
N LEU A 143 0.47 1.88 7.26
CA LEU A 143 0.72 0.54 7.79
C LEU A 143 2.21 0.23 7.62
N THR A 144 2.94 0.08 8.71
CA THR A 144 4.36 -0.27 8.65
C THR A 144 4.55 -1.77 8.57
N ASN A 145 5.44 -2.22 7.68
CA ASN A 145 6.02 -3.56 7.66
C ASN A 145 7.42 -3.47 8.28
N PRO A 146 7.58 -3.91 9.54
CA PRO A 146 8.75 -3.63 10.33
C PRO A 146 9.77 -4.79 10.27
N ASN A 147 10.74 -4.83 11.19
CA ASN A 147 11.68 -5.94 11.27
C ASN A 147 10.94 -7.25 11.61
N CYS A 148 11.48 -8.39 11.18
CA CYS A 148 10.99 -9.71 11.57
C CYS A 148 11.09 -9.92 13.09
N GLU A 149 12.11 -9.37 13.73
CA GLU A 149 12.32 -9.50 15.17
C GLU A 149 11.38 -8.56 15.94
N TYR A 150 10.35 -9.13 16.56
CA TYR A 150 9.31 -8.38 17.30
C TYR A 150 9.88 -7.30 18.23
N ASN A 151 10.85 -7.65 19.08
CA ASN A 151 11.43 -6.73 20.06
C ASN A 151 12.24 -5.59 19.43
N ALA A 152 12.76 -5.76 18.20
CA ALA A 152 13.49 -4.70 17.50
C ALA A 152 12.58 -3.55 17.06
N ASN A 153 11.25 -3.75 17.07
CA ASN A 153 10.28 -2.80 16.53
C ASN A 153 9.80 -1.76 17.55
N MET A 154 10.32 -1.76 18.78
CA MET A 154 9.94 -0.81 19.82
C MET A 154 10.16 0.65 19.40
N ILE A 155 11.34 0.97 18.86
CA ILE A 155 11.66 2.33 18.40
C ILE A 155 10.90 2.66 17.09
N PRO A 156 10.91 1.82 16.04
CA PRO A 156 10.11 2.02 14.84
C PRO A 156 8.63 2.32 15.09
N ILE A 157 7.95 1.50 15.89
CA ILE A 157 6.50 1.65 16.13
C ILE A 157 6.22 2.89 16.99
N ARG A 158 7.02 3.14 18.03
CA ARG A 158 6.82 4.31 18.90
C ARG A 158 7.04 5.62 18.15
N SER A 159 8.08 5.69 17.31
CA SER A 159 8.36 6.89 16.52
C SER A 159 7.34 7.11 15.40
N LEU A 160 6.80 6.05 14.79
CA LEU A 160 5.65 6.14 13.88
C LEU A 160 4.42 6.69 14.60
N ALA A 161 4.10 6.19 15.80
CA ALA A 161 2.98 6.69 16.59
C ALA A 161 3.13 8.17 16.95
N HIS A 162 4.36 8.60 17.27
CA HIS A 162 4.64 10.02 17.50
C HIS A 162 4.46 10.86 16.23
N TRP A 163 5.00 10.41 15.09
CA TRP A 163 4.80 11.08 13.80
C TRP A 163 3.31 11.21 13.44
N ALA A 164 2.51 10.17 13.67
CA ALA A 164 1.07 10.18 13.41
C ALA A 164 0.27 11.13 14.33
N SER A 165 0.91 11.66 15.38
CA SER A 165 0.32 12.63 16.32
C SER A 165 0.79 14.07 16.10
N CYS A 166 1.66 14.31 15.13
CA CYS A 166 2.06 15.65 14.69
C CYS A 166 0.92 16.33 13.94
#